data_AF-A0A3C2CUH8-F1
#
_entry.id   AF-A0A3C2CUH8-F1
#
_cell.length_a   1.000
_cell.length_b   1.000
_cell.length_c   1.000
_cell.angle_alpha   90.00
_cell.angle_beta   90.00
_cell.angle_gamma   90.00
#
_symmetry.space_group_name_H-M   'P 1'
#
loop_
_entity.id
_entity.type
_entity.pdbx_description
1 polymer ?
#
loop_
_entity_poly.entity_id
_entity_poly.type
_entity_poly.pdbx_seq_one_letter_code
_entity_poly.pdbx_strand_id
1 'polypeptide(L)'
;MHYFTDVAKASTRYHIADAAFGLNPTSVLNLDYGYMKLNYDAQELVTLFDDSNSFLNTFLPDAGRKIGNYRLKVRVNGEATDKSVGSIVIYK
;
A
#
# COMPACT_ATOMS: atom_id res chain seq x y z
N MET A 1 9.44 -4.48 -0.25
CA MET A 1 9.76 -5.24 -1.49
C MET A 1 9.44 -6.71 -1.22
N HIS A 2 8.50 -7.30 -1.96
CA HIS A 2 7.98 -8.64 -1.65
C HIS A 2 8.64 -9.71 -2.51
N TYR A 3 9.11 -10.77 -1.87
CA TYR A 3 9.73 -11.92 -2.51
C TYR A 3 9.08 -13.21 -2.02
N PHE A 4 8.92 -14.15 -2.94
CA PHE A 4 8.71 -15.54 -2.56
C PHE A 4 10.06 -16.19 -2.22
N THR A 5 10.05 -17.21 -1.35
CA THR A 5 11.26 -17.94 -0.90
C THR A 5 12.09 -18.55 -2.03
N ASP A 6 11.55 -18.63 -3.25
CA ASP A 6 12.25 -19.11 -4.45
C ASP A 6 12.24 -18.02 -5.53
N VAL A 7 13.06 -16.97 -5.33
CA VAL A 7 13.59 -15.92 -6.25
C VAL A 7 12.62 -15.18 -7.21
N ALA A 8 11.34 -15.53 -7.26
CA ALA A 8 10.36 -14.98 -8.17
C ALA A 8 9.74 -13.70 -7.58
N LYS A 9 9.61 -12.68 -8.44
CA LYS A 9 8.88 -11.46 -8.09
C LYS A 9 7.45 -11.83 -7.74
N ALA A 10 6.98 -11.39 -6.57
CA ALA A 10 5.60 -11.59 -6.21
C ALA A 10 4.68 -10.86 -7.21
N SER A 11 3.53 -11.45 -7.56
CA SER A 11 2.57 -10.79 -8.46
C SER A 11 2.13 -9.43 -7.89
N THR A 12 1.75 -8.49 -8.76
CA THR A 12 1.33 -7.13 -8.39
C THR A 12 0.39 -7.06 -7.20
N ARG A 13 -0.58 -7.98 -7.07
CA ARG A 13 -1.55 -8.02 -5.96
C ARG A 13 -0.91 -8.01 -4.56
N TYR A 14 0.30 -8.57 -4.43
CA TYR A 14 1.02 -8.61 -3.16
C TYR A 14 1.80 -7.32 -2.90
N HIS A 15 2.18 -6.59 -3.96
CA HIS A 15 2.81 -5.28 -3.86
C HIS A 15 1.84 -4.13 -3.57
N ILE A 16 0.55 -4.34 -3.82
CA ILE A 16 -0.51 -3.36 -3.54
C ILE A 16 -1.43 -3.81 -2.40
N ALA A 17 -1.06 -4.86 -1.68
CA ALA A 17 -1.86 -5.40 -0.57
C ALA A 17 -2.02 -4.38 0.58
N ASP A 18 -1.05 -3.47 0.71
CA ASP A 18 -0.98 -2.37 1.67
C ASP A 18 -1.20 -0.99 1.03
N ALA A 19 -1.83 -0.92 -0.14
CA ALA A 19 -2.03 0.34 -0.88
C ALA A 19 -3.00 1.35 -0.20
N ALA A 20 -3.74 0.91 0.82
CA ALA A 20 -4.72 1.76 1.50
C ALA A 20 -4.03 2.76 2.44
N PHE A 21 -4.44 4.03 2.34
CA PHE A 21 -4.09 5.05 3.33
C PHE A 21 -5.06 4.95 4.51
N GLY A 22 -4.58 5.14 5.74
CA GLY A 22 -5.40 4.97 6.94
C GLY A 22 -4.68 5.34 8.23
N LEU A 23 -5.38 5.17 9.35
CA LEU A 23 -4.90 5.52 10.69
C LEU A 23 -4.34 4.32 11.46
N ASN A 24 -4.17 3.18 10.78
CA ASN A 24 -3.71 1.93 11.38
C ASN A 24 -2.51 1.38 10.60
N PRO A 25 -1.62 0.62 11.26
CA PRO A 25 -0.65 -0.22 10.57
C PRO A 25 -1.31 -1.18 9.58
N THR A 26 -0.56 -1.57 8.55
CA THR A 26 -1.05 -2.50 7.53
C THR A 26 -1.12 -3.92 8.08
N SER A 27 -1.95 -4.77 7.49
CA SER A 27 -2.04 -6.17 7.92
C SER A 27 -0.79 -6.95 7.52
N VAL A 28 -0.36 -7.87 8.38
CA VAL A 28 0.66 -8.87 8.05
C VAL A 28 0.17 -9.75 6.90
N LEU A 29 1.07 -10.08 5.97
CA LEU A 29 0.84 -11.08 4.93
C LEU A 29 1.68 -12.33 5.23
N ASN A 30 1.00 -13.47 5.39
CA ASN A 30 1.64 -14.78 5.55
C ASN A 30 0.95 -15.77 4.63
N LEU A 31 1.62 -16.09 3.51
CA LEU A 31 1.13 -17.02 2.50
C LEU A 31 2.04 -18.23 2.42
N ASP A 32 1.45 -19.41 2.50
CA ASP A 32 2.14 -20.68 2.36
C ASP A 32 1.40 -21.57 1.35
N TYR A 33 2.02 -21.76 0.19
CA TYR A 33 1.54 -22.66 -0.86
C TYR A 33 2.29 -24.01 -0.84
N GLY A 34 3.02 -24.32 0.23
CA GLY A 34 3.81 -25.55 0.41
C GLY A 34 5.17 -25.49 -0.31
N TYR A 35 5.16 -25.22 -1.61
CA TYR A 35 6.39 -25.06 -2.41
C TYR A 35 6.87 -23.60 -2.50
N MET A 36 6.08 -22.65 -1.98
CA MET A 36 6.33 -21.23 -2.12
C MET A 36 5.73 -20.47 -0.94
N LYS A 37 6.51 -19.58 -0.31
CA LYS A 37 6.06 -18.77 0.82
C LYS A 37 6.33 -17.28 0.62
N LEU A 38 5.41 -16.43 1.06
CA LEU A 38 5.58 -14.97 1.11
C LEU A 38 5.17 -14.48 2.49
N ASN A 39 6.15 -13.90 3.19
CA ASN A 39 5.96 -13.26 4.48
C ASN A 39 6.26 -11.77 4.34
N TYR A 40 5.38 -10.94 4.88
CA TYR A 40 5.57 -9.49 4.94
C TYR A 40 4.94 -8.94 6.20
N ASP A 41 5.77 -8.30 7.01
CA ASP A 41 5.35 -7.69 8.26
C ASP A 41 4.49 -6.45 8.03
N ALA A 42 3.68 -6.13 9.03
CA ALA A 42 2.91 -4.89 9.07
C ALA A 42 3.84 -3.69 8.89
N GLN A 43 3.42 -2.74 8.06
CA GLN A 43 4.09 -1.46 7.88
C GLN A 43 3.40 -0.38 8.71
N GLU A 44 4.14 0.70 8.95
CA GLU A 44 3.56 1.89 9.56
C GLU A 44 2.41 2.45 8.72
N LEU A 45 1.49 3.12 9.42
CA LEU A 45 0.36 3.79 8.81
C LEU A 45 0.83 4.92 7.89
N VAL A 46 0.12 5.10 6.77
CA VAL A 46 0.28 6.27 5.90
C VAL A 46 -1.08 6.94 5.75
N THR A 47 -1.19 8.19 6.20
CA THR A 47 -2.48 8.91 6.23
C THR A 47 -2.68 9.86 5.07
N LEU A 48 -1.59 10.25 4.39
CA LEU A 48 -1.59 11.29 3.38
C LEU A 48 -1.13 10.74 2.04
N PHE A 49 -2.02 10.78 1.07
CA PHE A 49 -1.64 10.79 -0.33
C PHE A 49 -1.23 12.21 -0.74
N ASP A 50 -0.03 12.35 -1.29
CA ASP A 50 0.51 13.61 -1.82
C ASP A 50 1.03 13.33 -3.23
N ASP A 51 0.42 13.96 -4.25
CA ASP A 51 0.75 13.71 -5.65
C ASP A 51 2.12 14.23 -6.10
N SER A 52 2.86 14.89 -5.21
CA SER A 52 4.28 15.21 -5.41
C SER A 52 5.21 14.01 -5.16
N ASN A 53 4.74 12.98 -4.45
CA ASN A 53 5.50 11.76 -4.20
C ASN A 53 5.46 10.80 -5.40
N SER A 54 6.52 9.99 -5.53
CA SER A 54 6.55 8.91 -6.52
C SER A 54 5.84 7.67 -6.00
N PHE A 55 4.82 7.22 -6.74
CA PHE A 55 4.15 5.92 -6.55
C PHE A 55 4.58 4.89 -7.60
N LEU A 56 5.74 5.11 -8.24
CA LEU A 56 6.35 4.14 -9.14
C LEU A 56 7.11 3.07 -8.36
N ASN A 57 7.13 1.86 -8.92
CA ASN A 57 7.88 0.75 -8.38
C ASN A 57 8.98 0.36 -9.39
N THR A 58 10.24 0.59 -9.05
CA THR A 58 11.38 0.31 -9.95
C THR A 58 11.67 -1.18 -10.07
N PHE A 59 11.22 -1.99 -9.11
CA PHE A 59 11.44 -3.43 -9.10
C PHE A 59 10.41 -4.19 -9.94
N LEU A 60 9.12 -3.85 -9.77
CA LEU A 60 8.01 -4.38 -10.54
C LEU A 60 7.17 -3.20 -11.06
N PRO A 61 7.52 -2.64 -12.24
CA PRO A 61 6.85 -1.47 -12.79
C PRO A 61 5.32 -1.59 -12.90
N ASP A 62 4.82 -2.80 -13.19
CA ASP A 62 3.39 -3.10 -13.29
C ASP A 62 2.64 -2.95 -11.95
N ALA A 63 3.34 -2.90 -10.82
CA ALA A 63 2.77 -2.61 -9.52
C ALA A 63 2.78 -1.12 -9.15
N GLY A 64 3.50 -0.30 -9.91
CA GLY A 64 3.55 1.15 -9.70
C GLY A 64 2.42 1.88 -10.41
N ARG A 65 2.20 3.14 -10.00
CA ARG A 65 1.28 4.05 -10.67
C ARG A 65 1.96 5.37 -11.02
N LYS A 66 2.04 5.66 -12.33
CA LYS A 66 2.39 7.00 -12.81
C LYS A 66 1.18 7.91 -12.67
N ILE A 67 1.33 9.00 -11.92
CA ILE A 67 0.29 10.00 -11.69
C ILE A 67 0.77 11.38 -12.16
N GLY A 68 -0.18 12.29 -12.39
CA GLY A 68 0.14 13.70 -12.62
C GLY A 68 0.43 14.43 -11.30
N ASN A 69 1.02 15.62 -11.39
CA ASN A 69 1.29 16.48 -10.25
C ASN A 69 0.38 17.72 -10.32
N TYR A 70 -0.63 17.75 -9.46
CA TYR A 70 -1.63 18.80 -9.33
C TYR A 70 -1.56 19.51 -7.97
N ARG A 71 -0.57 19.17 -7.14
CA ARG A 71 -0.44 19.53 -5.72
C ARG A 71 -1.60 19.02 -4.88
N LEU A 72 -2.27 17.96 -5.34
CA LEU A 72 -3.40 17.37 -4.66
C LEU A 72 -2.92 16.56 -3.44
N LYS A 73 -3.57 16.82 -2.31
CA LYS A 73 -3.42 16.07 -1.07
C LYS A 73 -4.75 15.48 -0.64
N VAL A 74 -4.74 14.20 -0.30
CA VAL A 74 -5.89 13.48 0.26
C VAL A 74 -5.45 12.87 1.58
N ARG A 75 -6.03 13.36 2.68
CA ARG A 75 -5.69 12.90 4.04
C ARG A 75 -6.86 12.16 4.67
N VAL A 76 -6.59 10.98 5.21
CA VAL A 76 -7.47 10.34 6.19
C VAL A 76 -7.29 11.04 7.54
N ASN A 77 -8.36 11.62 8.09
CA ASN A 77 -8.33 12.35 9.36
C ASN A 77 -9.28 11.80 10.42
N GLY A 78 -10.03 10.73 10.10
CA GLY A 78 -10.85 10.01 11.06
C GLY A 78 -11.34 8.68 10.50
N GLU A 79 -11.71 7.76 11.38
CA GLU A 79 -12.33 6.48 11.04
C GLU A 79 -13.35 6.08 12.11
N ALA A 80 -14.40 5.34 11.70
CA ALA A 80 -15.33 4.72 12.63
C ALA A 80 -14.66 3.58 13.41
N THR A 81 -15.17 3.25 14.60
CA THR A 81 -14.62 2.19 15.46
C THR A 81 -14.55 0.82 14.76
N ASP A 82 -15.53 0.51 13.93
CA ASP A 82 -15.60 -0.74 13.13
C ASP A 82 -14.95 -0.62 11.75
N LYS A 83 -14.34 0.53 11.44
CA LYS A 83 -13.68 0.86 10.17
C LYS A 83 -14.61 0.86 8.95
N SER A 84 -15.93 0.92 9.16
CA SER A 84 -16.92 0.97 8.07
C SER A 84 -16.94 2.30 7.31
N VAL A 85 -16.50 3.39 7.94
CA VAL A 85 -16.50 4.76 7.39
C VAL A 85 -15.18 5.48 7.69
N GLY A 86 -14.68 6.24 6.72
CA GLY A 86 -13.53 7.13 6.86
C GLY A 86 -13.89 8.60 6.64
N SER A 87 -13.26 9.49 7.39
CA SER A 87 -13.28 10.94 7.14
C SER A 87 -12.06 11.33 6.33
N ILE A 88 -12.27 12.14 5.29
CA ILE A 88 -11.26 12.52 4.31
C ILE A 88 -11.25 14.03 4.13
N VAL A 89 -10.05 14.63 4.15
CA VAL A 89 -9.82 16.02 3.75
C VAL A 89 -9.05 16.04 2.44
N ILE A 90 -9.58 16.75 1.46
CA ILE A 90 -8.97 16.96 0.15
C ILE A 90 -8.55 18.43 0.05
N TYR A 91 -7.29 18.70 -0.26
CA TYR A 91 -6.75 20.06 -0.31
C TYR A 91 -5.57 20.16 -1.28
N LYS A 92 -5.11 21.40 -1.50
CA LYS A 92 -3.90 21.74 -2.25
C LYS A 92 -2.97 22.56 -1.38
#